data_AF-A0AAE0TGP4-F1
#
_entry.id   AF-A0AAE0TGP4-F1
#
_cell.length_a   1.000
_cell.length_b   1.000
_cell.length_c   1.000
_cell.angle_alpha   90.00
_cell.angle_beta   90.00
_cell.angle_gamma   90.00
#
_symmetry.space_group_name_H-M   'P 1'
#
loop_
_entity.id
_entity.type
_entity.pdbx_description
1 polymer ?
#
loop_
_entity_poly.entity_id
_entity_poly.type
_entity_poly.pdbx_seq_one_letter_code
_entity_poly.pdbx_strand_id
1 'polypeptide(L)'
;MTQSTATEANSDRCDDVQHSFEPPNKQQRQSNYQEICNEFFRKVRSYLKDKPTRFHLIDEDFAIDNTVVDSKLEDLKKKIVEVASEQSYWGEEMPARWILLEQELMKRIAEGVKVISCEDVENINKEGKIPIDKSEELDLFLRFLHETGTIIYFSTERLRESIVLDPTWLIDALKSLINAQPSLPEKPAGIEYQSTNLAEGDVEGAVTQSWSDFKEKGILTLELVDAVWTKEKYPH
;
A
#
# COMPACT_ATOMS: atom_id res chain seq x y z
N MET A 1 18.56 -93.45 -14.70
CA MET A 1 17.72 -93.07 -15.87
C MET A 1 16.35 -92.80 -15.28
N THR A 2 15.80 -91.59 -15.25
CA THR A 2 15.89 -90.40 -16.09
C THR A 2 15.58 -89.15 -15.25
N GLN A 3 16.13 -88.01 -15.67
CA GLN A 3 15.96 -86.66 -15.10
C GLN A 3 14.60 -86.04 -15.45
N SER A 4 14.10 -85.09 -14.64
CA SER A 4 13.88 -83.69 -15.08
C SER A 4 13.26 -82.78 -14.00
N THR A 5 14.02 -81.73 -13.65
CA THR A 5 13.67 -80.30 -13.40
C THR A 5 12.36 -79.96 -12.65
N ALA A 6 12.38 -79.41 -11.43
CA ALA A 6 12.78 -78.05 -11.01
C ALA A 6 11.82 -76.92 -11.46
N THR A 7 10.97 -76.47 -10.53
CA THR A 7 10.43 -75.09 -10.48
C THR A 7 10.43 -74.66 -9.01
N GLU A 8 11.29 -73.69 -8.70
CA GLU A 8 11.41 -73.03 -7.40
C GLU A 8 10.17 -72.15 -7.13
N ALA A 9 9.49 -72.38 -6.02
CA ALA A 9 8.60 -71.39 -5.41
C ALA A 9 9.36 -70.79 -4.23
N ASN A 10 10.10 -69.71 -4.51
CA ASN A 10 10.76 -68.92 -3.49
C ASN A 10 9.68 -68.18 -2.69
N SER A 11 9.55 -68.54 -1.41
CA SER A 11 8.71 -67.87 -0.43
C SER A 11 9.41 -66.57 -0.02
N ASP A 12 9.28 -65.52 -0.84
CA ASP A 12 9.61 -64.17 -0.41
C ASP A 12 8.61 -63.74 0.66
N ARG A 13 9.10 -63.82 1.89
CA ARG A 13 8.46 -63.31 3.10
C ARG A 13 8.51 -61.78 2.99
N CYS A 14 7.45 -61.18 2.45
CA CYS A 14 7.21 -59.75 2.62
C CYS A 14 7.00 -59.50 4.12
N ASP A 15 8.03 -58.99 4.78
CA ASP A 15 7.85 -58.30 6.05
C ASP A 15 7.05 -57.03 5.76
N ASP A 16 5.72 -57.13 5.94
CA ASP A 16 4.82 -55.99 6.03
C ASP A 16 5.24 -55.14 7.24
N VAL A 17 6.20 -54.25 7.05
CA VAL A 17 6.37 -53.09 7.92
C VAL A 17 5.17 -52.20 7.64
N GLN A 18 4.06 -52.46 8.33
CA GLN A 18 2.99 -51.51 8.52
C GLN A 18 3.59 -50.30 9.25
N HIS A 19 4.20 -49.38 8.49
CA HIS A 19 4.39 -48.02 8.98
C HIS A 19 3.00 -47.40 9.03
N SER A 20 2.34 -47.55 10.18
CA SER A 20 1.14 -46.81 10.53
C SER A 20 1.47 -45.33 10.35
N PHE A 21 1.02 -44.75 9.23
CA PHE A 21 0.94 -43.31 9.07
C PHE A 21 -0.17 -42.82 10.01
N GLU A 22 0.15 -42.68 11.29
CA GLU A 22 -0.71 -41.93 12.20
C GLU A 22 -0.61 -40.45 11.80
N PRO A 23 -1.76 -39.79 11.51
CA PRO A 23 -1.74 -38.36 11.22
C PRO A 23 -1.15 -37.62 12.42
N PRO A 24 -0.30 -36.59 12.20
CA PRO A 24 0.42 -35.94 13.27
C PRO A 24 -0.57 -35.39 14.31
N ASN A 25 -0.28 -35.70 15.58
CA ASN A 25 -1.11 -35.27 16.69
C ASN A 25 -1.10 -33.73 16.80
N LYS A 26 -2.01 -33.14 17.58
CA LYS A 26 -2.12 -31.66 17.71
C LYS A 26 -0.79 -30.99 18.12
N GLN A 27 -0.01 -31.62 18.99
CA GLN A 27 1.29 -31.10 19.45
C GLN A 27 2.35 -31.15 18.34
N GLN A 28 2.44 -32.25 17.60
CA GLN A 28 3.35 -32.38 16.46
C GLN A 28 3.02 -31.39 15.34
N ARG A 29 1.73 -31.16 15.07
CA ARG A 29 1.30 -30.13 14.10
C ARG A 29 1.71 -28.73 14.52
N GLN A 30 1.58 -28.41 15.81
CA GLN A 30 1.96 -27.11 16.35
C GLN A 30 3.49 -26.91 16.37
N SER A 31 4.26 -27.96 16.69
CA SER A 31 5.73 -27.95 16.61
C SER A 31 6.22 -27.72 15.18
N ASN A 32 5.65 -28.45 14.21
CA ASN A 32 6.01 -28.32 12.80
C ASN A 32 5.69 -26.91 12.28
N TYR A 33 4.54 -26.34 12.65
CA TYR A 33 4.19 -24.96 12.31
C TYR A 33 5.20 -23.95 12.88
N GLN A 34 5.57 -24.09 14.16
CA GLN A 34 6.54 -23.21 14.81
C GLN A 34 7.94 -23.32 14.16
N GLU A 35 8.36 -24.52 13.77
CA GLU A 35 9.62 -24.74 13.03
C GLU A 35 9.61 -24.05 11.65
N ILE A 36 8.51 -24.16 10.90
CA ILE A 36 8.35 -23.46 9.61
C ILE A 36 8.45 -21.95 9.80
N CYS A 37 7.76 -21.39 10.80
CA CYS A 37 7.83 -19.97 11.12
C CYS A 37 9.26 -19.54 11.48
N ASN A 38 9.94 -20.30 12.34
CA ASN A 38 11.31 -19.98 12.75
C ASN A 38 12.29 -20.01 11.57
N GLU A 39 12.18 -21.00 10.68
CA GLU A 39 12.98 -21.08 9.46
C GLU A 39 12.71 -19.89 8.52
N PHE A 40 11.45 -19.47 8.39
CA PHE A 40 11.08 -18.29 7.62
C PHE A 40 11.71 -17.02 8.17
N PHE A 41 11.54 -16.73 9.47
CA PHE A 41 12.14 -15.55 10.09
C PHE A 41 13.66 -15.56 10.02
N ARG A 42 14.30 -16.72 10.22
CA ARG A 42 15.75 -16.88 10.04
C ARG A 42 16.20 -16.47 8.65
N LYS A 43 15.48 -16.88 7.60
CA LYS A 43 15.77 -16.50 6.21
C LYS A 43 15.59 -15.01 5.98
N VAL A 44 14.49 -14.42 6.47
CA VAL A 44 14.23 -12.97 6.37
C VAL A 44 15.33 -12.17 7.07
N ARG A 45 15.66 -12.51 8.32
CA ARG A 45 16.73 -11.83 9.08
C ARG A 45 18.09 -11.99 8.43
N SER A 46 18.41 -13.16 7.89
CA SER A 46 19.66 -13.38 7.13
C SER A 46 19.73 -12.52 5.87
N TYR A 47 18.61 -12.36 5.15
CA TYR A 47 18.55 -11.55 3.94
C TYR A 47 18.65 -10.05 4.20
N LEU A 48 18.10 -9.58 5.32
CA LEU A 48 18.12 -8.18 5.72
C LEU A 48 19.40 -7.79 6.47
N LYS A 49 20.23 -8.76 6.88
CA LYS A 49 21.39 -8.57 7.76
C LYS A 49 22.36 -7.48 7.30
N ASP A 50 22.60 -7.38 6.01
CA ASP A 50 23.57 -6.46 5.40
C ASP A 50 22.91 -5.26 4.71
N LYS A 51 21.60 -5.09 4.88
CA LYS A 51 20.83 -4.00 4.28
C LYS A 51 20.60 -2.85 5.26
N PRO A 52 20.51 -1.60 4.78
CA PRO A 52 20.14 -0.45 5.63
C PRO A 52 18.80 -0.65 6.36
N THR A 53 17.88 -1.43 5.78
CA THR A 53 16.58 -1.73 6.39
C THR A 53 16.68 -2.48 7.71
N ARG A 54 17.84 -3.09 8.03
CA ARG A 54 18.08 -3.74 9.31
C ARG A 54 17.87 -2.81 10.51
N PHE A 55 18.21 -1.53 10.38
CA PHE A 55 18.08 -0.56 11.49
C PHE A 55 16.63 -0.34 11.92
N HIS A 56 15.67 -0.74 11.11
CA HIS A 56 14.24 -0.63 11.41
C HIS A 56 13.62 -1.95 11.89
N LEU A 57 14.41 -3.02 12.04
CA LEU A 57 13.91 -4.31 12.53
C LEU A 57 14.00 -4.39 14.05
N ILE A 58 12.89 -4.74 14.67
CA ILE A 58 12.89 -5.19 16.07
C ILE A 58 13.40 -6.62 16.17
N ASP A 59 13.95 -6.98 17.34
CA ASP A 59 14.53 -8.30 17.57
C ASP A 59 13.48 -9.41 17.73
N GLU A 60 12.23 -9.06 18.02
CA GLU A 60 11.11 -10.00 18.23
C GLU A 60 10.39 -10.36 16.91
N ASP A 61 9.95 -11.61 16.79
CA ASP A 61 9.23 -12.16 15.64
C ASP A 61 7.80 -12.57 16.02
N PHE A 62 6.81 -12.13 15.23
CA PHE A 62 5.39 -12.39 15.47
C PHE A 62 4.78 -13.17 14.30
N ALA A 63 4.60 -14.49 14.48
CA ALA A 63 3.79 -15.31 13.57
C ALA A 63 2.33 -15.30 14.04
N ILE A 64 1.47 -14.60 13.30
CA ILE A 64 0.05 -14.40 13.62
C ILE A 64 -0.81 -14.98 12.51
N ASP A 65 -1.84 -15.73 12.90
CA ASP A 65 -2.89 -16.17 11.99
C ASP A 65 -4.13 -15.25 12.09
N ASN A 66 -4.34 -14.40 11.07
CA ASN A 66 -5.46 -13.48 11.02
C ASN A 66 -6.83 -14.15 10.75
N THR A 67 -6.86 -15.47 10.51
CA THR A 67 -8.11 -16.21 10.28
C THR A 67 -8.73 -16.75 11.58
N VAL A 68 -7.98 -16.72 12.67
CA VAL A 68 -8.42 -17.17 14.00
C VAL A 68 -8.20 -16.10 15.06
N VAL A 69 -8.82 -16.28 16.22
CA VAL A 69 -8.48 -15.48 17.40
C VAL A 69 -7.15 -15.98 17.94
N ASP A 70 -6.06 -15.37 17.48
CA ASP A 70 -4.70 -15.67 17.90
C ASP A 70 -4.31 -14.80 19.11
N SER A 71 -3.91 -15.44 20.21
CA SER A 71 -3.44 -14.72 21.40
C SER A 71 -2.20 -13.86 21.13
N LYS A 72 -1.39 -14.24 20.12
CA LYS A 72 -0.18 -13.48 19.74
C LYS A 72 -0.49 -12.12 19.13
N LEU A 73 -1.72 -11.90 18.66
CA LEU A 73 -2.14 -10.59 18.17
C LEU A 73 -2.08 -9.55 19.30
N GLU A 74 -2.42 -9.95 20.53
CA GLU A 74 -2.36 -9.04 21.68
C GLU A 74 -0.91 -8.73 22.08
N ASP A 75 -0.03 -9.72 21.98
CA ASP A 75 1.41 -9.53 22.17
C ASP A 75 1.98 -8.53 21.14
N LEU A 76 1.59 -8.65 19.86
CA LEU A 76 2.01 -7.70 18.83
C LEU A 76 1.48 -6.29 19.12
N LYS A 77 0.21 -6.12 19.49
CA LYS A 77 -0.34 -4.79 19.84
C LYS A 77 0.44 -4.17 20.99
N LYS A 78 0.73 -4.95 22.03
CA LYS A 78 1.53 -4.48 23.16
C LYS A 78 2.91 -4.03 22.71
N LYS A 79 3.56 -4.82 21.83
CA LYS A 79 4.88 -4.45 21.31
C LYS A 79 4.85 -3.19 20.44
N ILE A 80 3.80 -3.01 19.64
CA ILE A 80 3.61 -1.76 18.86
C ILE A 80 3.54 -0.56 19.79
N VAL A 81 2.75 -0.63 20.87
CA VAL A 81 2.63 0.46 21.86
C VAL A 81 3.97 0.71 22.57
N GLU A 82 4.68 -0.34 22.93
CA GLU A 82 6.02 -0.25 23.53
C GLU A 82 6.99 0.50 22.62
N VAL A 83 7.14 0.04 21.36
CA VAL A 83 8.04 0.67 20.37
C VAL A 83 7.62 2.09 20.02
N ALA A 84 6.31 2.37 19.96
CA ALA A 84 5.80 3.71 19.76
C ALA A 84 6.14 4.64 20.94
N SER A 85 6.10 4.12 22.17
CA SER A 85 6.44 4.89 23.37
C SER A 85 7.93 5.20 23.54
N GLU A 86 8.80 4.46 22.84
CA GLU A 86 10.25 4.70 22.81
C GLU A 86 10.65 5.82 21.83
N GLN A 87 9.73 6.29 20.99
CA GLN A 87 10.01 7.35 20.04
C GLN A 87 10.29 8.67 20.77
N SER A 88 11.27 9.45 20.29
CA SER A 88 11.69 10.69 20.96
C SER A 88 10.58 11.72 21.09
N TYR A 89 9.64 11.72 20.15
CA TYR A 89 8.50 12.62 20.11
C TYR A 89 7.29 12.11 20.93
N TRP A 90 7.37 10.92 21.52
CA TRP A 90 6.26 10.38 22.30
C TRP A 90 6.02 11.20 23.56
N GLY A 91 4.80 11.71 23.72
CA GLY A 91 4.43 12.54 24.86
C GLY A 91 4.93 13.99 24.79
N GLU A 92 5.48 14.43 23.65
CA GLU A 92 5.76 15.84 23.43
C GLU A 92 4.47 16.68 23.47
N GLU A 93 4.57 17.87 24.07
CA GLU A 93 3.44 18.78 24.17
C GLU A 93 3.20 19.48 22.83
N MET A 94 1.99 19.31 22.29
CA MET A 94 1.55 20.01 21.08
C MET A 94 0.82 21.31 21.44
N PRO A 95 1.07 22.44 20.74
CA PRO A 95 0.34 23.67 20.98
C PRO A 95 -1.17 23.48 20.82
N ALA A 96 -1.96 23.88 21.82
CA ALA A 96 -3.43 23.72 21.78
C ALA A 96 -4.08 24.40 20.56
N ARG A 97 -3.48 25.47 20.03
CA ARG A 97 -3.93 26.15 18.82
C ARG A 97 -3.82 25.29 17.56
N TRP A 98 -2.84 24.39 17.49
CA TRP A 98 -2.71 23.43 16.38
C TRP A 98 -3.87 22.44 16.39
N ILE A 99 -4.22 21.91 17.57
CA ILE A 99 -5.36 21.00 17.73
C ILE A 99 -6.66 21.66 17.28
N LEU A 100 -6.89 22.92 17.66
CA LEU A 100 -8.11 23.65 17.29
C LEU A 100 -8.20 23.89 15.77
N LEU A 101 -7.08 24.24 15.13
CA LEU A 101 -7.04 24.43 13.69
C LEU A 101 -7.21 23.09 12.95
N GLU A 102 -6.53 22.03 13.39
CA GLU A 102 -6.69 20.68 12.85
C GLU A 102 -8.16 20.23 12.91
N GLN A 103 -8.83 20.43 14.05
CA GLN A 103 -10.26 20.10 14.19
C GLN A 103 -11.14 20.85 13.18
N GLU A 104 -10.82 22.11 12.86
CA GLU A 104 -11.56 22.87 11.87
C GLU A 104 -11.30 22.36 10.44
N LEU A 105 -10.06 21.98 10.13
CA LEU A 105 -9.74 21.31 8.86
C LEU A 105 -10.45 19.95 8.74
N MET A 106 -10.53 19.17 9.81
CA MET A 106 -11.26 17.89 9.84
C MET A 106 -12.76 18.05 9.57
N LYS A 107 -13.37 19.16 10.02
CA LYS A 107 -14.76 19.46 9.67
C LYS A 107 -14.92 19.71 8.17
N ARG A 108 -14.00 20.45 7.54
CA ARG A 108 -14.03 20.67 6.09
C ARG A 108 -13.90 19.37 5.32
N ILE A 109 -13.04 18.45 5.76
CA ILE A 109 -12.95 17.10 5.20
C ILE A 109 -14.30 16.38 5.32
N ALA A 110 -14.93 16.42 6.51
CA ALA A 110 -16.22 15.80 6.74
C ALA A 110 -17.37 16.43 5.91
N GLU A 111 -17.25 17.71 5.55
CA GLU A 111 -18.14 18.42 4.63
C GLU A 111 -17.87 18.09 3.15
N GLY A 112 -16.86 17.27 2.86
CA GLY A 112 -16.50 16.81 1.52
C GLY A 112 -15.49 17.71 0.80
N VAL A 113 -14.86 18.66 1.50
CA VAL A 113 -13.82 19.51 0.93
C VAL A 113 -12.52 18.72 0.78
N LYS A 114 -12.07 18.55 -0.46
CA LYS A 114 -10.89 17.73 -0.80
C LYS A 114 -9.60 18.54 -0.86
N VAL A 115 -9.68 19.76 -1.39
CA VAL A 115 -8.53 20.65 -1.63
C VAL A 115 -8.92 22.06 -1.22
N ILE A 116 -8.02 22.76 -0.55
CA ILE A 116 -8.15 24.18 -0.19
C ILE A 116 -6.86 24.93 -0.49
N SER A 117 -6.93 26.24 -0.53
CA SER A 117 -5.75 27.09 -0.67
C SER A 117 -5.07 27.40 0.66
N CYS A 118 -3.83 27.87 0.62
CA CYS A 118 -3.18 28.45 1.80
C CYS A 118 -3.97 29.64 2.36
N GLU A 119 -4.58 30.47 1.50
CA GLU A 119 -5.41 31.59 1.92
C GLU A 119 -6.65 31.12 2.69
N ASP A 120 -7.28 30.02 2.25
CA ASP A 120 -8.39 29.42 2.98
C ASP A 120 -7.96 28.95 4.37
N VAL A 121 -6.80 28.30 4.50
CA VAL A 121 -6.24 27.92 5.81
C VAL A 121 -6.00 29.13 6.68
N GLU A 122 -5.44 30.21 6.14
CA GLU A 122 -5.23 31.44 6.90
C GLU A 122 -6.55 32.06 7.37
N ASN A 123 -7.59 32.03 6.54
CA ASN A 123 -8.91 32.54 6.89
C ASN A 123 -9.56 31.69 7.98
N ILE A 124 -9.50 30.37 7.84
CA ILE A 124 -9.96 29.42 8.87
C ILE A 124 -9.23 29.67 10.20
N ASN A 125 -7.90 29.85 10.14
CA ASN A 125 -7.08 30.14 11.30
C ASN A 125 -7.49 31.46 11.98
N LYS A 126 -7.73 32.54 11.21
CA LYS A 126 -8.17 33.85 11.70
C LYS A 126 -9.55 33.81 12.36
N GLU A 127 -10.46 32.96 11.85
CA GLU A 127 -11.80 32.76 12.41
C GLU A 127 -11.79 31.88 13.68
N GLY A 128 -10.69 31.16 13.92
CA GLY A 128 -10.51 30.27 15.05
C GLY A 128 -10.49 30.98 16.40
N LYS A 129 -10.80 30.22 17.47
CA LYS A 129 -10.81 30.72 18.86
C LYS A 129 -9.43 31.16 19.35
N ILE A 130 -8.38 30.49 18.88
CA ILE A 130 -6.98 30.74 19.24
C ILE A 130 -6.18 30.67 17.93
N PRO A 131 -6.09 31.77 17.16
CA PRO A 131 -5.39 31.79 15.88
C PRO A 131 -3.88 31.58 16.07
N ILE A 132 -3.22 30.99 15.08
CA ILE A 132 -1.76 31.01 14.95
C ILE A 132 -1.35 32.37 14.41
N ASP A 133 -0.56 33.11 15.19
CA ASP A 133 -0.21 34.52 14.88
C ASP A 133 0.97 34.64 13.90
N LYS A 134 1.87 33.65 13.89
CA LYS A 134 3.10 33.66 13.10
C LYS A 134 2.95 32.78 11.87
N SER A 135 3.24 33.34 10.70
CA SER A 135 3.24 32.59 9.43
C SER A 135 4.20 31.38 9.45
N GLU A 136 5.37 31.53 10.09
CA GLU A 136 6.33 30.43 10.27
C GLU A 136 5.76 29.27 11.10
N GLU A 137 4.95 29.57 12.11
CA GLU A 137 4.30 28.55 12.94
C GLU A 137 3.17 27.85 12.17
N LEU A 138 2.45 28.59 11.31
CA LEU A 138 1.42 28.03 10.44
C LEU A 138 2.03 27.08 9.39
N ASP A 139 3.17 27.46 8.79
CA ASP A 139 3.90 26.58 7.87
C ASP A 139 4.41 25.32 8.59
N LEU A 140 4.93 25.45 9.82
CA LEU A 140 5.36 24.31 10.62
C LEU A 140 4.19 23.37 10.95
N PHE A 141 3.02 23.91 11.29
CA PHE A 141 1.80 23.13 11.50
C PHE A 141 1.38 22.35 10.24
N LEU A 142 1.40 22.99 9.07
CA LEU A 142 1.06 22.31 7.81
C LEU A 142 2.05 21.20 7.46
N ARG A 143 3.34 21.42 7.71
CA ARG A 143 4.36 20.37 7.55
C ARG A 143 4.16 19.22 8.51
N PHE A 144 3.83 19.51 9.76
CA PHE A 144 3.51 18.47 10.75
C PHE A 144 2.36 17.59 10.26
N LEU A 145 1.25 18.18 9.81
CA LEU A 145 0.12 17.41 9.27
C LEU A 145 0.46 16.65 7.98
N HIS A 146 1.42 17.15 7.19
CA HIS A 146 1.93 16.44 6.03
C HIS A 146 2.76 15.22 6.42
N GLU A 147 3.63 15.35 7.43
CA GLU A 147 4.46 14.26 7.94
C GLU A 147 3.65 13.16 8.62
N THR A 148 2.55 13.50 9.29
CA THR A 148 1.61 12.51 9.85
C THR A 148 0.70 11.88 8.79
N GLY A 149 0.70 12.41 7.55
CA GLY A 149 -0.16 11.95 6.48
C GLY A 149 -1.64 12.34 6.66
N THR A 150 -1.93 13.30 7.53
CA THR A 150 -3.27 13.84 7.75
C THR A 150 -3.72 14.67 6.54
N ILE A 151 -2.81 15.47 5.99
CA ILE A 151 -3.01 16.25 4.75
C ILE A 151 -1.81 16.06 3.82
N ILE A 152 -1.90 16.58 2.59
CA ILE A 152 -0.75 16.69 1.71
C ILE A 152 -0.49 18.15 1.42
N TYR A 153 0.68 18.62 1.85
CA TYR A 153 1.15 19.99 1.67
C TYR A 153 2.57 19.98 1.11
N PHE A 154 2.82 20.84 0.12
CA PHE A 154 4.12 21.02 -0.48
C PHE A 154 4.58 22.47 -0.32
N SER A 155 5.66 22.68 0.43
CA SER A 155 6.22 24.03 0.64
C SER A 155 6.90 24.64 -0.61
N THR A 156 6.79 24.01 -1.79
CA THR A 156 7.39 24.49 -3.06
C THR A 156 6.52 25.56 -3.70
N GLU A 157 7.13 26.54 -4.38
CA GLU A 157 6.43 27.74 -4.88
C GLU A 157 5.20 27.44 -5.76
N ARG A 158 5.22 26.35 -6.53
CA ARG A 158 4.13 25.99 -7.45
C ARG A 158 3.00 25.18 -6.81
N LEU A 159 3.24 24.57 -5.66
CA LEU A 159 2.29 23.65 -5.00
C LEU A 159 1.83 24.15 -3.63
N ARG A 160 2.47 25.20 -3.11
CA ARG A 160 2.10 25.82 -1.83
C ARG A 160 0.64 26.26 -1.82
N GLU A 161 0.12 26.72 -2.95
CA GLU A 161 -1.26 27.20 -3.06
C GLU A 161 -2.32 26.11 -3.02
N SER A 162 -1.95 24.82 -3.05
CA SER A 162 -2.89 23.70 -3.06
C SER A 162 -2.58 22.74 -1.93
N ILE A 163 -3.46 22.72 -0.92
CA ILE A 163 -3.41 21.80 0.20
C ILE A 163 -4.48 20.74 0.01
N VAL A 164 -4.08 19.49 -0.12
CA VAL A 164 -5.02 18.37 -0.21
C VAL A 164 -5.38 17.95 1.21
N LEU A 165 -6.64 18.16 1.59
CA LEU A 165 -7.16 17.79 2.90
C LEU A 165 -7.52 16.30 3.00
N ASP A 166 -7.87 15.67 1.89
CA ASP A 166 -8.20 14.24 1.84
C ASP A 166 -7.14 13.47 1.02
N PRO A 167 -6.13 12.90 1.67
CA PRO A 167 -5.14 12.04 1.02
C PRO A 167 -5.76 10.81 0.35
N THR A 168 -6.88 10.29 0.85
CA THR A 168 -7.57 9.12 0.28
C THR A 168 -8.13 9.46 -1.08
N TRP A 169 -8.76 10.63 -1.20
CA TRP A 169 -9.25 11.14 -2.47
C TRP A 169 -8.13 11.27 -3.51
N LEU A 170 -6.96 11.80 -3.13
CA LEU A 170 -5.83 11.89 -4.06
C LEU A 170 -5.34 10.51 -4.48
N ILE A 171 -5.24 9.57 -3.55
CA ILE A 171 -4.87 8.19 -3.85
C ILE A 171 -5.85 7.58 -4.85
N ASP A 172 -7.14 7.80 -4.69
CA ASP A 172 -8.16 7.26 -5.60
C ASP A 172 -8.12 7.93 -6.98
N ALA A 173 -7.84 9.24 -7.05
CA ALA A 173 -7.58 9.94 -8.31
C ALA A 173 -6.31 9.43 -9.02
N LEU A 174 -5.26 9.05 -8.27
CA LEU A 174 -4.06 8.44 -8.85
C LEU A 174 -4.31 6.99 -9.28
N LYS A 175 -5.09 6.23 -8.52
CA LYS A 175 -5.51 4.87 -8.90
C LYS A 175 -6.32 4.90 -10.18
N SER A 176 -7.28 5.83 -10.32
CA SER A 176 -8.06 5.96 -11.56
C SER A 176 -7.15 6.25 -12.73
N LEU A 177 -6.18 7.15 -12.58
CA LEU A 177 -5.19 7.42 -13.62
C LEU A 177 -4.39 6.17 -14.01
N ILE A 178 -3.93 5.38 -13.04
CA ILE A 178 -3.15 4.15 -13.32
C ILE A 178 -4.05 3.06 -13.96
N ASN A 179 -5.28 2.92 -13.49
CA ASN A 179 -6.24 1.92 -13.96
C ASN A 179 -6.88 2.27 -15.30
N ALA A 180 -6.94 3.56 -15.64
CA ALA A 180 -7.43 4.06 -16.92
C ALA A 180 -6.49 3.77 -18.09
N GLN A 181 -5.47 2.93 -17.86
CA GLN A 181 -4.71 2.29 -18.92
C GLN A 181 -5.69 1.90 -20.02
N PRO A 182 -5.59 2.51 -21.22
CA PRO A 182 -6.36 2.02 -22.35
C PRO A 182 -6.03 0.54 -22.37
N SER A 183 -7.05 -0.31 -22.26
CA SER A 183 -6.91 -1.68 -22.69
C SER A 183 -6.40 -1.56 -24.11
N LEU A 184 -5.07 -1.58 -24.28
CA LEU A 184 -4.43 -1.58 -25.56
C LEU A 184 -5.11 -2.76 -26.22
N PRO A 185 -5.91 -2.57 -27.30
CA PRO A 185 -6.40 -3.72 -28.00
C PRO A 185 -5.14 -4.51 -28.33
N GLU A 186 -5.00 -5.70 -27.72
CA GLU A 186 -3.94 -6.62 -28.11
C GLU A 186 -4.07 -6.70 -29.61
N LYS A 187 -3.09 -6.16 -30.33
CA LYS A 187 -3.14 -6.08 -31.77
C LYS A 187 -3.36 -7.52 -32.25
N PRO A 188 -4.54 -7.89 -32.79
CA PRO A 188 -4.69 -9.24 -33.30
C PRO A 188 -3.65 -9.34 -34.42
N ALA A 189 -2.72 -10.28 -34.26
CA ALA A 189 -1.69 -10.51 -35.25
C ALA A 189 -2.39 -10.83 -36.58
N GLY A 190 -2.36 -9.89 -37.53
CA GLY A 190 -2.69 -10.17 -38.93
C GLY A 190 -4.01 -9.63 -39.47
N ILE A 191 -4.53 -8.47 -39.04
CA ILE A 191 -5.59 -7.79 -39.81
C ILE A 191 -5.17 -6.35 -40.15
N GLU A 192 -4.88 -6.12 -41.42
CA GLU A 192 -4.85 -4.78 -42.01
C GLU A 192 -6.28 -4.22 -41.99
N TYR A 193 -6.52 -3.23 -41.13
CA TYR A 193 -7.76 -2.45 -41.20
C TYR A 193 -7.58 -1.38 -42.25
N GLN A 194 -8.35 -1.49 -43.34
CA GLN A 194 -8.53 -0.40 -44.29
C GLN A 194 -9.26 0.74 -43.59
N SER A 195 -8.68 1.94 -43.69
CA SER A 195 -9.17 3.20 -43.14
C SER A 195 -10.64 3.41 -43.51
N THR A 196 -11.52 3.38 -42.52
CA THR A 196 -12.88 3.92 -42.67
C THR A 196 -12.87 5.35 -42.19
N ASN A 197 -13.14 6.26 -43.13
CA ASN A 197 -13.22 7.69 -42.91
C ASN A 197 -14.39 8.02 -41.99
N LEU A 198 -14.11 8.50 -40.78
CA LEU A 198 -15.00 9.33 -39.99
C LEU A 198 -14.16 10.42 -39.33
N ALA A 199 -14.66 11.65 -39.37
CA ALA A 199 -13.98 12.88 -38.99
C ALA A 199 -13.83 13.04 -37.45
N GLU A 200 -13.07 12.14 -36.83
CA GLU A 200 -12.59 12.20 -35.44
C GLU A 200 -11.04 12.20 -35.39
N GLY A 201 -10.41 12.64 -36.49
CA GLY A 201 -8.98 12.64 -36.67
C GLY A 201 -8.30 13.86 -36.02
N ASP A 202 -7.95 13.71 -34.75
CA ASP A 202 -6.70 14.23 -34.14
C ASP A 202 -6.65 13.91 -32.64
N VAL A 203 -7.82 13.78 -32.00
CA VAL A 203 -7.92 13.62 -30.55
C VAL A 203 -7.44 12.23 -30.10
N GLU A 204 -7.77 11.17 -30.83
CA GLU A 204 -7.38 9.80 -30.45
C GLU A 204 -5.87 9.53 -30.62
N GLY A 205 -5.26 10.13 -31.65
CA GLY A 205 -3.81 10.09 -31.86
C GLY A 205 -3.04 10.87 -30.79
N ALA A 206 -3.52 12.07 -30.44
CA ALA A 206 -2.93 12.92 -29.41
C ALA A 206 -3.01 12.29 -28.00
N VAL A 207 -4.14 11.67 -27.65
CA VAL A 207 -4.32 10.97 -26.37
C VAL A 207 -3.44 9.71 -26.31
N THR A 208 -3.29 8.97 -27.41
CA THR A 208 -2.40 7.80 -27.48
C THR A 208 -0.93 8.19 -27.31
N GLN A 209 -0.50 9.29 -27.95
CA GLN A 209 0.86 9.81 -27.79
C GLN A 209 1.10 10.33 -26.36
N SER A 210 0.13 11.08 -25.80
CA SER A 210 0.18 11.55 -24.40
C SER A 210 0.28 10.38 -23.40
N TRP A 211 -0.40 9.27 -23.66
CA TRP A 211 -0.27 8.06 -22.84
C TRP A 211 1.12 7.44 -22.91
N SER A 212 1.73 7.41 -24.10
CA SER A 212 3.10 6.94 -24.28
C SER A 212 4.10 7.83 -23.53
N ASP A 213 3.94 9.15 -23.63
CA ASP A 213 4.79 10.11 -22.92
C ASP A 213 4.62 10.03 -21.39
N PHE A 214 3.40 9.78 -20.89
CA PHE A 214 3.18 9.49 -19.48
C PHE A 214 3.90 8.22 -19.04
N LYS A 215 3.79 7.13 -19.80
CA LYS A 215 4.41 5.84 -19.46
C LYS A 215 5.93 5.86 -19.50
N GLU A 216 6.51 6.52 -20.50
CA GLU A 216 7.97 6.50 -20.72
C GLU A 216 8.70 7.63 -19.98
N LYS A 217 8.07 8.81 -19.85
CA LYS A 217 8.71 10.02 -19.33
C LYS A 217 8.06 10.54 -18.05
N GLY A 218 6.93 9.98 -17.62
CA GLY A 218 6.18 10.46 -16.46
C GLY A 218 5.48 11.81 -16.69
N ILE A 219 5.29 12.22 -17.94
CA ILE A 219 4.68 13.52 -18.26
C ILE A 219 3.17 13.35 -18.36
N LEU A 220 2.44 13.95 -17.43
CA LEU A 220 0.98 13.96 -17.43
C LEU A 220 0.47 15.25 -18.08
N THR A 221 -0.18 15.14 -19.24
CA THR A 221 -0.78 16.27 -19.96
C THR A 221 -2.22 16.51 -19.51
N LEU A 222 -2.68 17.76 -19.53
CA LEU A 222 -4.08 18.09 -19.19
C LEU A 222 -5.06 17.38 -20.12
N GLU A 223 -4.74 17.26 -21.41
CA GLU A 223 -5.55 16.51 -22.38
C GLU A 223 -5.76 15.05 -21.98
N LEU A 224 -4.71 14.41 -21.46
CA LEU A 224 -4.80 13.04 -21.00
C LEU A 224 -5.63 12.92 -19.71
N VAL A 225 -5.43 13.84 -18.78
CA VAL A 225 -6.20 13.93 -17.53
C VAL A 225 -7.69 14.08 -17.84
N ASP A 226 -8.02 15.02 -18.71
CA ASP A 226 -9.39 15.25 -19.16
C ASP A 226 -9.94 14.01 -19.85
N ALA A 227 -9.18 13.36 -20.74
CA ALA A 227 -9.63 12.13 -21.42
C ALA A 227 -9.91 10.96 -20.45
N VAL A 228 -9.13 10.84 -19.37
CA VAL A 228 -9.27 9.78 -18.35
C VAL A 228 -10.44 10.08 -17.42
N TRP A 229 -10.49 11.27 -16.83
CA TRP A 229 -11.49 11.62 -15.82
C TRP A 229 -12.83 12.10 -16.41
N THR A 230 -12.94 12.36 -17.71
CA THR A 230 -14.26 12.54 -18.37
C THR A 230 -14.94 11.21 -18.71
N LYS A 231 -14.17 10.15 -18.93
CA LYS A 231 -14.69 8.79 -19.22
C LYS A 231 -15.12 8.06 -17.95
N GLU A 232 -14.38 8.23 -16.86
CA GLU A 232 -14.77 7.74 -15.54
C GLU A 232 -15.50 8.85 -14.79
N LYS A 233 -16.84 8.76 -14.66
CA LYS A 233 -17.62 9.70 -13.83
C LYS A 233 -17.15 9.66 -12.38
N TYR A 234 -16.18 10.52 -12.02
CA TYR A 234 -15.86 10.81 -10.63
C TYR A 234 -16.53 12.11 -10.20
N PRO A 235 -17.15 12.14 -9.01
CA PRO A 235 -17.71 13.38 -8.49
C PRO A 235 -16.57 14.32 -8.11
N HIS A 236 -16.51 15.47 -8.77
CA HIS A 236 -15.75 16.63 -8.34
C HIS A 236 -16.07 16.99 -6.89
#